data_AF-A0A7Y4AI83-F1
#
_entry.id   AF-A0A7Y4AI83-F1
#
_cell.length_a   1.000
_cell.length_b   1.000
_cell.length_c   1.000
_cell.angle_alpha   90.00
_cell.angle_beta   90.00
_cell.angle_gamma   90.00
#
_symmetry.space_group_name_H-M   'P 1'
#
loop_
_entity.id
_entity.type
_entity.pdbx_description
1 polymer ?
#
loop_
_entity_poly.entity_id
_entity_poly.type
_entity_poly.pdbx_seq_one_letter_code
_entity_poly.pdbx_strand_id
1 'polypeptide(L)' 'MGFLTGIIGKTLLEVLKGLFFQIGWKIILERFATRLVVWGLETLKGLSTNDVLQNTVDDVIASLQGKRLKEIPQKE' A
#
# COMPACT_ATOMS: atom_id res chain seq x y z
N MET A 1 -14.62 -21.65 -34.81
CA MET A 1 -14.56 -21.32 -33.36
C MET A 1 -13.46 -20.30 -32.98
N GLY A 2 -12.76 -19.63 -33.91
CA GLY A 2 -11.74 -18.62 -33.56
C GLY A 2 -12.22 -17.16 -33.71
N PHE A 3 -13.05 -16.90 -34.72
CA PHE A 3 -13.47 -15.54 -35.07
C PHE A 3 -14.45 -14.93 -34.07
N LEU A 4 -15.50 -15.67 -33.70
CA LEU A 4 -16.49 -15.23 -32.69
C LEU A 4 -15.84 -15.07 -31.31
N THR A 5 -14.96 -15.99 -30.92
CA THR A 5 -14.21 -15.95 -29.66
C THR A 5 -13.23 -14.77 -29.62
N GLY A 6 -12.63 -14.43 -30.75
CA GLY A 6 -11.78 -13.23 -30.88
C GLY A 6 -12.55 -11.92 -30.75
N ILE A 7 -13.77 -11.84 -31.31
CA ILE A 7 -14.63 -10.65 -31.20
C ILE A 7 -15.17 -10.49 -29.76
N ILE A 8 -15.65 -11.58 -29.16
CA ILE A 8 -16.14 -11.58 -27.78
C ILE A 8 -14.99 -11.25 -26.80
N GLY A 9 -13.79 -11.81 -27.00
CA GLY A 9 -12.63 -11.49 -26.18
C GLY A 9 -12.17 -10.03 -26.31
N LYS A 10 -12.19 -9.47 -27.53
CA LYS A 10 -11.84 -8.06 -27.76
C LYS A 10 -12.84 -7.10 -27.12
N THR A 11 -14.14 -7.35 -27.30
CA THR A 11 -15.20 -6.52 -26.71
C THR A 11 -15.18 -6.61 -25.19
N LEU A 12 -14.96 -7.78 -24.61
CA LEU A 12 -14.77 -7.95 -23.17
C LEU A 12 -13.55 -7.14 -22.66
N LEU A 13 -12.42 -7.21 -23.36
CA LEU A 13 -11.23 -6.42 -23.00
C LEU A 13 -11.47 -4.91 -23.11
N GLU A 14 -12.21 -4.44 -24.11
CA GLU A 14 -12.56 -3.03 -24.25
C GLU A 14 -13.47 -2.54 -23.14
N VAL A 15 -14.48 -3.34 -22.77
CA VAL A 15 -15.35 -3.05 -21.62
C VAL A 15 -14.54 -3.00 -20.33
N LEU A 16 -13.68 -3.98 -20.10
CA LEU A 16 -12.80 -4.01 -18.91
C LEU A 16 -11.85 -2.81 -18.89
N LYS A 17 -11.27 -2.42 -20.03
CA LYS A 17 -10.43 -1.22 -20.13
C LYS A 17 -11.24 0.05 -19.84
N GLY A 18 -12.44 0.17 -20.40
CA GLY A 18 -13.32 1.32 -20.14
C GLY A 18 -13.65 1.45 -18.66
N LEU A 19 -14.03 0.35 -18.02
CA LEU A 19 -14.27 0.30 -16.57
C LEU A 19 -13.00 0.62 -15.78
N PHE A 20 -11.85 0.08 -16.20
CA PHE A 20 -10.57 0.38 -15.59
C PHE A 20 -10.29 1.89 -15.66
N PHE A 21 -10.37 2.54 -16.81
CA PHE A 21 -10.10 3.99 -16.92
C PHE A 21 -11.09 4.88 -16.17
N GLN A 22 -12.33 4.42 -15.93
CA GLN A 22 -13.32 5.15 -15.13
C GLN A 22 -13.03 5.14 -13.62
N ILE A 23 -12.17 4.22 -13.15
CA ILE A 23 -11.81 4.13 -11.74
C ILE A 23 -10.94 5.34 -11.36
N GLY A 24 -11.21 5.92 -10.19
CA GLY A 24 -10.38 6.97 -9.57
C GLY A 24 -9.03 6.43 -9.08
N TRP A 25 -8.17 6.02 -10.01
CA TRP A 25 -6.88 5.37 -9.74
C TRP A 25 -6.00 6.14 -8.77
N LYS A 26 -6.05 7.47 -8.83
CA LYS A 26 -5.31 8.34 -7.92
C LYS A 26 -5.53 7.94 -6.44
N ILE A 27 -6.79 7.83 -6.02
CA ILE A 27 -7.15 7.52 -4.63
C ILE A 27 -6.74 6.08 -4.26
N ILE A 28 -6.94 5.14 -5.18
CA ILE A 28 -6.61 3.74 -4.97
C ILE A 28 -5.10 3.56 -4.85
N LEU A 29 -4.33 4.14 -5.77
CA LEU A 29 -2.88 4.08 -5.78
C LEU A 29 -2.28 4.78 -4.57
N GLU A 30 -2.81 5.93 -4.15
CA GLU A 30 -2.39 6.61 -2.92
C GLU A 30 -2.55 5.68 -1.71
N ARG A 31 -3.74 5.08 -1.52
CA ARG A 31 -4.00 4.17 -0.40
C ARG A 31 -3.17 2.89 -0.49
N PHE A 32 -2.98 2.36 -1.69
CA PHE A 32 -2.19 1.17 -1.93
C PHE A 32 -0.71 1.42 -1.60
N ALA A 33 -0.15 2.55 -2.05
CA ALA A 33 1.22 2.95 -1.76
C ALA A 33 1.42 3.12 -0.25
N THR A 34 0.52 3.82 0.44
CA THR A 34 0.61 3.96 1.91
C THR A 34 0.59 2.60 2.60
N ARG A 35 -0.32 1.70 2.21
CA ARG A 35 -0.41 0.35 2.80
C ARG A 35 0.82 -0.50 2.50
N LEU A 36 1.38 -0.41 1.30
CA LEU A 36 2.61 -1.11 0.94
C LEU A 36 3.80 -0.64 1.78
N VAL A 37 3.94 0.67 1.98
CA VAL A 37 5.00 1.24 2.81
C VAL A 37 4.87 0.76 4.25
N VAL A 38 3.67 0.84 4.84
CA VAL A 38 3.43 0.35 6.21
C VAL A 38 3.72 -1.15 6.32
N TRP A 39 3.22 -1.95 5.38
CA TRP A 39 3.47 -3.40 5.36
C TRP A 39 4.96 -3.74 5.23
N GLY A 40 5.70 -3.01 4.39
CA GLY A 40 7.14 -3.19 4.22
C GLY A 40 7.90 -2.86 5.51
N LEU A 41 7.53 -1.78 6.19
CA LEU A 41 8.10 -1.40 7.48
C LEU A 41 7.80 -2.46 8.55
N GLU A 42 6.56 -2.93 8.67
CA GLU A 42 6.19 -4.01 9.60
C GLU A 42 6.95 -5.31 9.31
N THR A 43 7.18 -5.63 8.03
CA THR A 43 7.98 -6.79 7.63
C THR A 43 9.44 -6.63 8.07
N LEU A 44 10.04 -5.45 7.87
CA LEU A 44 11.40 -5.15 8.33
C LEU A 44 11.53 -5.24 9.86
N LYS A 45 10.51 -4.79 10.59
CA LYS A 45 10.43 -4.97 12.05
C LYS A 45 10.45 -6.44 12.45
N GLY A 46 9.64 -7.28 11.80
CA GLY A 46 9.56 -8.72 12.08
C GLY A 46 10.85 -9.50 11.75
N LEU A 47 11.66 -8.98 10.83
CA LEU A 47 12.95 -9.57 10.46
C LEU A 47 14.11 -9.12 11.36
N SER A 48 13.90 -8.11 12.22
CA SER A 48 14.93 -7.58 13.10
C SER A 48 14.73 -8.06 14.53
N THR A 49 15.82 -8.47 15.18
CA THR A 49 15.85 -8.74 16.63
C THR A 49 16.33 -7.55 17.45
N ASN A 50 16.58 -6.40 16.81
CA ASN A 50 17.08 -5.20 17.48
C ASN A 50 15.90 -4.34 17.93
N ASP A 51 15.71 -4.25 19.25
CA ASP A 51 14.63 -3.49 19.87
C ASP A 51 14.62 -2.01 19.45
N VAL A 52 15.79 -1.39 19.23
CA VAL A 52 15.91 -0.01 18.77
C VAL A 52 15.36 0.14 17.35
N LEU A 53 15.66 -0.81 16.47
CA LEU A 53 15.14 -0.80 15.10
C LEU A 53 13.63 -1.01 15.09
N GLN A 54 13.14 -1.93 15.92
CA GLN A 54 11.71 -2.19 16.05
C GLN A 54 10.94 -0.97 16.55
N ASN A 55 11.47 -0.27 17.57
CA ASN A 55 10.89 0.96 18.09
C ASN A 55 10.94 2.09 17.05
N THR A 56 12.04 2.20 16.31
CA THR A 56 12.17 3.20 15.23
C THR A 56 11.13 2.98 14.14
N VAL A 57 10.90 1.73 13.76
CA VAL A 57 9.84 1.39 12.78
C VAL A 57 8.46 1.78 13.32
N ASP A 58 8.17 1.52 14.59
CA ASP A 58 6.90 1.89 15.20
C ASP A 58 6.69 3.41 15.22
N ASP A 59 7.74 4.18 15.53
CA ASP A 59 7.69 5.65 15.52
C ASP A 59 7.47 6.20 14.11
N VAL A 60 8.12 5.62 13.10
CA VAL A 60 7.91 5.99 11.69
C VAL A 60 6.48 5.68 11.25
N ILE A 61 5.94 4.51 11.59
CA ILE A 61 4.56 4.14 11.26
C ILE A 61 3.57 5.10 11.97
N ALA A 62 3.81 5.41 13.24
CA ALA A 62 2.97 6.35 14.00
C ALA A 62 2.96 7.75 13.37
N SER A 63 4.12 8.25 12.96
CA SER A 63 4.28 9.52 12.25
C SER A 63 3.53 9.54 10.92
N LEU A 64 3.64 8.47 10.12
CA LEU A 64 2.93 8.32 8.83
C LEU A 64 1.41 8.26 8.99
N GLN A 65 0.92 7.75 10.14
CA GLN A 65 -0.51 7.70 10.46
C GLN A 65 -1.05 9.04 11.00
N GLY A 66 -0.21 10.07 11.13
CA GLY A 66 -0.60 11.36 11.70
C GLY A 66 -0.87 11.29 13.22
N LYS A 67 -0.49 10.20 13.88
CA LYS A 67 -0.52 10.11 15.34
C LYS A 67 0.70 10.87 15.86
N ARG A 68 0.52 11.68 16.91
CA ARG A 68 1.66 12.31 17.58
C ARG A 68 2.63 11.22 18.06
N LEU A 69 3.92 11.45 17.87
CA LEU A 69 4.99 10.60 18.38
C LEU A 69 4.85 10.47 19.90
N LYS A 70 5.18 9.29 20.45
CA LYS A 70 5.27 9.13 21.90
C LYS A 70 6.38 10.02 22.43
N GLU A 71 6.09 10.79 23.47
CA GLU A 71 7.11 11.56 24.17
C GLU A 71 8.11 10.58 24.79
N ILE A 72 9.38 10.70 24.38
CA ILE A 72 10.46 9.91 24.97
C ILE A 72 10.70 10.48 26.37
N PRO A 73 10.62 9.70 27.46
CA PRO A 73 10.94 10.20 28.78
C PRO A 73 12.39 10.64 28.79
N GLN A 74 12.59 11.96 28.83
CA GLN A 74 13.89 12.58 28.93
C GLN A 74 14.39 12.30 30.34
N LYS A 75 15.37 11.39 30.48
CA LYS A 75 16.03 11.16 31.77
C LYS A 75 16.81 12.42 32.11
N GLU A 76 16.41 13.09 33.19
CA GLU A 76 17.20 14.09 33.91
C GLU A 76 18.49 13.48 34.48
#